data_AF-W1Y114-F1
#
_entry.id   AF-W1Y114-F1
#
_cell.length_a   1.000
_cell.length_b   1.000
_cell.length_c   1.000
_cell.angle_alpha   90.00
_cell.angle_beta   90.00
_cell.angle_gamma   90.00
#
_symmetry.space_group_name_H-M   'P 1'
#
loop_
_entity.id
_entity.type
_entity.pdbx_description
1 polymer ?
#
loop_
_entity_poly.entity_id
_entity_poly.type
_entity_poly.pdbx_seq_one_letter_code
_entity_poly.pdbx_strand_id
1 'polypeptide(L)'
;DPRALIAIQLLSPAIFVVTILSCFRGYFQGFQYMVPTGTSQVFEQIFRVSSMVGLAYYFIDRGLHLAAGGATFATFPGVLAGVLGLIYFYYRQRNVREKMLSQQNPNAICESNGTVVKR
;
A
#
# COMPACT_ATOMS: atom_id res chain seq x y z
N ASP A 1 -0.93 27.36 -11.41
CA ASP A 1 -0.75 28.04 -10.11
C ASP A 1 0.48 27.55 -9.34
N PRO A 2 1.30 28.46 -8.78
CA PRO A 2 2.47 28.12 -7.96
C PRO A 2 2.14 27.26 -6.72
N ARG A 3 0.90 27.38 -6.21
CA ARG A 3 0.40 26.64 -5.05
C ARG A 3 0.29 25.12 -5.28
N ALA A 4 0.06 24.70 -6.53
CA ALA A 4 -0.04 23.28 -6.89
C ALA A 4 1.32 22.60 -7.07
N LEU A 5 2.37 23.37 -7.41
CA LEU A 5 3.72 22.84 -7.62
C LEU A 5 4.28 22.19 -6.35
N ILE A 6 4.05 22.83 -5.19
CA ILE A 6 4.50 22.34 -3.88
C ILE A 6 3.85 21.00 -3.55
N ALA A 7 2.53 20.86 -3.82
CA ALA A 7 1.81 19.62 -3.58
C ALA A 7 2.36 18.47 -4.46
N ILE A 8 2.61 18.73 -5.74
CA ILE A 8 3.11 17.72 -6.69
C ILE A 8 4.53 17.25 -6.30
N GLN A 9 5.42 18.17 -5.93
CA GLN A 9 6.78 17.83 -5.50
C GLN A 9 6.79 16.97 -4.23
N LEU A 10 5.90 17.27 -3.27
CA LEU A 10 5.75 16.47 -2.05
C LEU A 10 5.15 15.07 -2.31
N LEU A 11 4.32 14.93 -3.35
CA LEU A 11 3.66 13.67 -3.71
C LEU A 11 4.60 12.72 -4.47
N SER A 12 5.55 13.26 -5.25
CA SER A 12 6.48 12.50 -6.09
C SER A 12 7.15 11.29 -5.40
N PRO A 13 7.79 11.41 -4.22
CA PRO A 13 8.41 10.26 -3.55
C PRO A 13 7.38 9.24 -3.04
N ALA A 14 6.16 9.67 -2.70
CA ALA A 14 5.11 8.76 -2.25
C ALA A 14 4.61 7.85 -3.38
N ILE A 15 4.58 8.35 -4.62
CA ILE A 15 4.14 7.57 -5.80
C ILE A 15 5.01 6.33 -6.00
N PHE A 16 6.33 6.45 -5.84
CA PHE A 16 7.25 5.32 -5.98
C PHE A 16 6.92 4.19 -5.00
N VAL A 17 6.61 4.54 -3.75
CA VAL A 17 6.25 3.57 -2.72
C VAL A 17 4.85 2.97 -2.98
N VAL A 18 3.90 3.79 -3.43
CA VAL A 18 2.55 3.36 -3.83
C VAL A 18 2.60 2.34 -4.97
N THR A 19 3.50 2.50 -5.95
CA THR A 19 3.65 1.53 -7.04
C THR A 19 4.09 0.17 -6.54
N ILE A 20 5.08 0.11 -5.64
CA ILE A 20 5.53 -1.16 -5.05
C ILE A 20 4.38 -1.81 -4.26
N LEU A 21 3.68 -1.02 -3.44
CA LEU A 21 2.53 -1.49 -2.66
C LEU A 21 1.44 -2.07 -3.56
N SER A 22 1.13 -1.40 -4.68
CA SER A 22 0.14 -1.85 -5.66
C SER A 22 0.50 -3.18 -6.30
N CYS A 23 1.79 -3.41 -6.62
CA CYS A 23 2.26 -4.70 -7.12
C CYS A 23 2.02 -5.83 -6.11
N PHE A 24 2.35 -5.61 -4.83
CA PHE A 24 2.09 -6.61 -3.79
C PHE A 24 0.59 -6.87 -3.60
N ARG A 25 -0.24 -5.83 -3.62
CA ARG A 25 -1.70 -5.98 -3.55
C ARG A 25 -2.23 -6.81 -4.73
N GLY A 26 -1.76 -6.53 -5.94
CA GLY A 26 -2.11 -7.28 -7.16
C GLY A 26 -1.71 -8.75 -7.08
N TYR A 27 -0.52 -9.05 -6.55
CA TYR A 27 -0.09 -10.43 -6.28
C TYR A 27 -1.06 -11.15 -5.35
N PHE A 28 -1.36 -10.59 -4.17
CA PHE A 28 -2.25 -11.23 -3.20
C PHE A 28 -3.71 -11.34 -3.68
N GLN A 29 -4.19 -10.33 -4.43
CA GLN A 29 -5.51 -10.37 -5.06
C GLN A 29 -5.60 -11.46 -6.13
N GLY A 30 -4.53 -11.68 -6.91
CA GLY A 30 -4.44 -12.77 -7.89
C GLY A 30 -4.54 -14.17 -7.28
N PHE A 31 -4.00 -14.37 -6.07
CA PHE A 31 -4.12 -15.62 -5.31
C PHE A 31 -5.46 -15.78 -4.56
N GLN A 32 -6.44 -14.90 -4.79
CA GLN A 32 -7.72 -14.83 -4.06
C GLN A 32 -7.54 -14.62 -2.54
N TYR A 33 -6.35 -14.18 -2.10
CA TYR A 33 -6.04 -13.99 -0.69
C TYR A 33 -6.09 -12.51 -0.30
N MET A 34 -7.30 -12.01 -0.07
CA MET A 34 -7.55 -10.57 0.16
C MET A 34 -7.58 -10.15 1.63
N VAL A 35 -7.60 -11.11 2.58
CA VAL A 35 -7.61 -10.83 4.03
C VAL A 35 -6.43 -9.96 4.48
N PRO A 36 -5.16 -10.25 4.12
CA PRO A 36 -4.01 -9.42 4.51
C PRO A 36 -4.06 -8.01 3.92
N THR A 37 -4.48 -7.98 2.65
CA THR A 37 -4.43 -6.82 1.78
C THR A 37 -5.48 -5.80 2.23
N GLY A 38 -6.69 -6.27 2.52
CA GLY A 38 -7.78 -5.45 3.03
C GLY A 38 -7.48 -4.89 4.42
N THR A 39 -6.97 -5.71 5.35
CA THR A 39 -6.60 -5.23 6.70
C THR A 39 -5.50 -4.17 6.62
N SER A 40 -4.44 -4.39 5.84
CA SER A 40 -3.35 -3.41 5.69
C SER A 40 -3.82 -2.10 5.06
N GLN A 41 -4.81 -2.15 4.14
CA GLN A 41 -5.39 -0.97 3.53
C GLN A 41 -6.25 -0.16 4.51
N VAL A 42 -7.00 -0.80 5.39
CA VAL A 42 -7.76 -0.11 6.45
C VAL A 42 -6.81 0.60 7.41
N PHE A 43 -5.74 -0.08 7.85
CA PHE A 43 -4.72 0.54 8.70
C PHE A 43 -4.04 1.74 8.00
N GLU A 44 -3.58 1.57 6.76
CA GLU A 44 -3.01 2.67 5.96
C GLU A 44 -3.95 3.87 5.91
N GLN A 45 -5.24 3.63 5.61
CA GLN A 45 -6.23 4.68 5.45
C GLN A 45 -6.49 5.43 6.77
N ILE A 46 -6.52 4.73 7.90
CA ILE A 46 -6.65 5.35 9.23
C ILE A 46 -5.45 6.28 9.47
N PHE A 47 -4.23 5.77 9.32
CA PHE A 47 -3.02 6.59 9.52
C PHE A 47 -2.94 7.76 8.55
N ARG A 48 -3.33 7.58 7.27
CA ARG A 48 -3.33 8.66 6.27
C ARG A 48 -4.32 9.76 6.62
N VAL A 49 -5.56 9.43 7.01
CA VAL A 49 -6.56 10.44 7.36
C VAL A 49 -6.19 11.14 8.66
N SER A 50 -5.73 10.40 9.68
CA SER A 50 -5.29 10.99 10.94
C SER A 50 -4.11 11.96 10.74
N SER A 51 -3.11 11.58 9.95
CA SER A 51 -1.97 12.46 9.65
C SER A 51 -2.36 13.63 8.74
N MET A 52 -3.29 13.44 7.80
CA MET A 52 -3.81 14.50 6.93
C MET A 52 -4.53 15.57 7.75
N VAL A 53 -5.44 15.17 8.64
CA VAL A 53 -6.17 16.10 9.53
C VAL A 53 -5.20 16.75 10.53
N GLY A 54 -4.29 15.99 11.12
CA GLY A 54 -3.31 16.49 12.08
C GLY A 54 -2.38 17.55 11.48
N LEU A 55 -1.82 17.30 10.29
CA LEU A 55 -0.96 18.26 9.59
C LEU A 55 -1.74 19.46 9.06
N ALA A 56 -2.96 19.27 8.56
CA ALA A 56 -3.81 20.37 8.13
C ALA A 56 -4.13 21.31 9.30
N TYR A 57 -4.48 20.77 10.47
CA TYR A 57 -4.77 21.55 11.67
C TYR A 57 -3.53 22.26 12.21
N TYR A 58 -2.37 21.60 12.21
CA TYR A 58 -1.11 22.19 12.67
C TYR A 58 -0.67 23.39 11.82
N PHE A 59 -0.87 23.32 10.50
CA PHE A 59 -0.44 24.38 9.57
C PHE A 59 -1.52 25.42 9.27
N ILE A 60 -2.74 25.29 9.81
CA ILE A 60 -3.84 26.22 9.51
C ILE A 60 -3.52 27.65 9.93
N ASP A 61 -2.84 27.82 11.07
CA ASP A 61 -2.41 29.12 11.60
C ASP A 61 -1.24 29.73 10.82
N ARG A 62 -0.48 28.92 10.06
CA ARG A 62 0.67 29.36 9.26
C ARG A 62 0.28 29.73 7.82
N GLY A 63 -0.99 29.51 7.44
CA GLY A 63 -1.56 29.89 6.16
C GLY A 63 -2.05 28.72 5.32
N LEU A 64 -3.11 28.97 4.54
CA LEU A 64 -3.84 27.94 3.78
C LEU A 64 -2.96 27.14 2.81
N HIS A 65 -1.90 27.74 2.27
CA HIS A 65 -0.96 27.06 1.37
C HIS A 65 -0.10 26.01 2.08
N LEU A 66 0.32 26.30 3.31
CA LEU A 66 1.08 25.35 4.13
C LEU A 66 0.18 24.25 4.67
N ALA A 67 -1.07 24.56 5.02
CA ALA A 67 -2.07 23.55 5.39
C ALA A 67 -2.35 22.55 4.26
N ALA A 68 -2.56 23.03 3.03
CA ALA A 68 -2.75 22.18 1.86
C ALA A 68 -1.49 21.36 1.50
N GLY A 69 -0.30 21.96 1.63
CA GLY A 69 0.98 21.25 1.44
C GLY A 69 1.19 20.15 2.48
N GLY A 70 0.94 20.45 3.75
CA GLY A 70 1.04 19.49 4.87
C GLY A 70 0.04 18.34 4.75
N ALA A 71 -1.21 18.63 4.37
CA ALA A 71 -2.20 17.61 4.08
C ALA A 71 -1.77 16.69 2.92
N THR A 72 -1.11 17.23 1.90
CA THR A 72 -0.57 16.44 0.78
C THR A 72 0.60 15.56 1.24
N PHE A 73 1.50 16.11 2.05
CA PHE A 73 2.63 15.41 2.63
C PHE A 73 2.21 14.24 3.53
N ALA A 74 1.03 14.30 4.16
CA ALA A 74 0.46 13.20 4.94
C ALA A 74 0.28 11.88 4.16
N THR A 75 0.27 11.95 2.82
CA THR A 75 0.27 10.76 1.96
C THR A 75 1.51 9.90 2.18
N PHE A 76 2.67 10.51 2.42
CA PHE A 76 3.92 9.78 2.63
C PHE A 76 3.93 8.89 3.89
N PRO A 77 3.66 9.39 5.12
CA PRO A 77 3.59 8.55 6.31
C PRO A 77 2.42 7.55 6.25
N GLY A 78 1.30 7.89 5.60
CA GLY A 78 0.20 6.96 5.38
C GLY A 78 0.63 5.75 4.54
N VAL A 79 1.24 5.98 3.39
CA VAL A 79 1.75 4.92 2.51
C VAL A 79 2.86 4.11 3.19
N LEU A 80 3.75 4.76 3.94
CA LEU A 80 4.79 4.07 4.71
C LEU A 80 4.18 3.14 5.77
N ALA A 81 3.16 3.58 6.50
CA ALA A 81 2.42 2.75 7.44
C ALA A 81 1.72 1.57 6.74
N GLY A 82 1.17 1.79 5.54
CA GLY A 82 0.60 0.73 4.70
C GLY A 82 1.62 -0.33 4.27
N VAL A 83 2.82 0.09 3.84
CA VAL A 83 3.93 -0.82 3.51
C VAL A 83 4.39 -1.59 4.74
N LEU A 84 4.60 -0.91 5.86
CA LEU A 84 5.02 -1.55 7.12
C LEU A 84 3.97 -2.54 7.62
N GLY A 85 2.69 -2.18 7.55
CA GLY A 85 1.58 -3.07 7.89
C GLY A 85 1.56 -4.32 7.01
N LEU A 86 1.73 -4.14 5.70
CA LEU A 86 1.79 -5.25 4.74
C LEU A 86 3.00 -6.16 4.98
N ILE A 87 4.19 -5.58 5.22
CA ILE A 87 5.42 -6.33 5.53
C ILE A 87 5.29 -7.09 6.85
N TYR A 88 4.79 -6.42 7.90
CA TYR A 88 4.57 -7.04 9.20
C TYR A 88 3.62 -8.23 9.09
N PHE A 89 2.51 -8.05 8.36
CA PHE A 89 1.55 -9.12 8.14
C PHE A 89 2.13 -10.22 7.26
N TYR A 90 2.96 -9.89 6.27
CA TYR A 90 3.68 -10.85 5.43
C TYR A 90 4.61 -11.76 6.24
N TYR A 91 5.40 -11.19 7.15
CA TYR A 91 6.27 -11.97 8.04
C TYR A 91 5.46 -12.80 9.04
N ARG A 92 4.41 -12.22 9.64
CA ARG A 92 3.59 -12.90 10.64
C ARG A 92 2.73 -14.02 10.06
N GLN A 93 2.28 -13.90 8.80
CA GLN A 93 1.48 -14.91 8.12
C GLN A 93 2.30 -15.90 7.26
N ARG A 94 3.63 -15.90 7.31
CA ARG A 94 4.43 -16.94 6.63
C ARG A 94 3.88 -18.35 6.91
N ASN A 95 3.54 -18.64 8.16
CA ASN A 95 3.04 -19.95 8.60
C ASN A 95 1.58 -20.23 8.18
N VAL A 96 0.75 -19.19 7.96
CA VAL A 96 -0.63 -19.35 7.48
C VAL A 96 -0.64 -19.54 5.97
N ARG A 97 0.29 -18.88 5.26
CA ARG A 97 0.46 -19.00 3.81
C ARG A 97 0.94 -20.38 3.41
N GLU A 98 1.85 -21.01 4.17
CA GLU A 98 2.25 -22.40 3.93
C GLU A 98 1.07 -23.37 4.07
N LYS A 99 0.14 -23.12 4.99
CA LYS A 99 -1.08 -23.91 5.15
C LYS A 99 -2.11 -23.68 4.05
N MET A 100 -2.21 -22.47 3.53
CA MET A 100 -3.10 -22.16 2.41
C MET A 100 -2.54 -22.64 1.07
N LEU A 101 -1.22 -22.57 0.88
CA LEU A 101 -0.51 -23.16 -0.26
C LEU A 101 -0.63 -24.69 -0.27
N SER A 102 -0.54 -25.34 0.90
CA SER A 102 -0.71 -26.79 1.01
C SER A 102 -2.17 -27.25 0.88
N GLN A 103 -3.15 -26.40 1.22
CA GLN A 103 -4.57 -26.70 1.01
C GLN A 103 -5.07 -26.37 -0.40
N GLN A 104 -4.43 -25.45 -1.14
CA GLN A 104 -4.93 -25.02 -2.44
C GLN A 104 -4.77 -26.07 -3.54
N ASN A 105 -3.96 -27.14 -3.39
CA ASN A 105 -4.00 -28.25 -4.37
C ASN A 105 -3.18 -29.51 -4.01
N PRO A 106 -3.83 -30.67 -3.77
CA PRO A 106 -3.20 -31.98 -3.99
C PRO A 106 -3.20 -32.40 -5.48
N ASN A 107 -3.90 -31.67 -6.37
CA ASN A 107 -4.03 -31.96 -7.81
C ASN A 107 -3.63 -30.77 -8.71
N ALA A 108 -2.83 -29.82 -8.22
CA ALA A 108 -2.28 -28.77 -9.11
C ALA A 108 -1.30 -29.45 -10.04
N ILE A 109 -1.68 -29.55 -11.31
CA ILE A 109 -0.74 -29.90 -12.36
C ILE A 109 0.25 -28.74 -12.42
N CYS A 110 1.45 -28.93 -11.87
CA CYS A 110 2.57 -28.02 -12.05
C CYS A 110 2.96 -28.06 -13.53
N GLU A 111 2.26 -27.30 -14.36
CA GLU A 111 2.68 -27.14 -15.75
C GLU A 111 3.96 -26.30 -15.76
N SER A 112 5.03 -26.95 -16.23
CA SER A 112 6.30 -26.28 -16.48
C SER A 112 6.09 -25.20 -17.54
N ASN A 113 6.67 -24.02 -17.32
CA ASN A 113 6.58 -22.84 -18.20
C ASN A 113 6.90 -23.15 -19.68
N GLY A 114 7.58 -24.27 -19.98
CA GLY A 114 7.84 -24.74 -21.34
C GLY A 114 6.63 -25.30 -22.10
N THR A 115 5.56 -25.72 -21.42
CA THR A 115 4.33 -26.25 -22.05
C THR A 115 3.39 -25.12 -22.50
N VAL A 116 3.34 -24.01 -21.76
CA VAL A 116 2.47 -22.86 -22.05
C VAL A 116 2.98 -22.05 -23.25
N VAL A 117 4.29 -21.95 -23.45
CA VAL A 117 4.90 -21.23 -24.59
C VAL A 117 4.74 -21.98 -25.92
N LYS A 118 4.45 -23.29 -25.88
CA LYS A 118 4.27 -24.11 -27.07
C LYS A 118 2.83 -24.16 -27.60
N ARG A 119 1.87 -23.52 -26.93
CA ARG A 119 0.44 -23.59 -27.26
C ARG A 119 -0.04 -22.39 -28.06
#